data_AF-A0A929NUP4-F1
#
_entry.id   AF-A0A929NUP4-F1
#
_cell.length_a   1.000
_cell.length_b   1.000
_cell.length_c   1.000
_cell.angle_alpha   90.00
_cell.angle_beta   90.00
_cell.angle_gamma   90.00
#
_symmetry.space_group_name_H-M   'P 1'
#
loop_
_entity.id
_entity.type
_entity.pdbx_description
1 polymer ?
#
loop_
_entity_poly.entity_id
_entity_poly.type
_entity_poly.pdbx_seq_one_letter_code
_entity_poly.pdbx_strand_id
1 'polypeptide(L)' 'AISADGFTDYTSLFTIEEGRRGVVVTLLAILELVKEQLIDLVQSEAFAPIHLKAAGSENS' A
#
# COMPACT_ATOMS: atom_id res chain seq x y z
N ALA A 1 -1.09 6.84 7.30
CA ALA A 1 -0.42 7.62 6.25
C ALA A 1 0.80 6.83 5.78
N ILE A 2 1.10 6.81 4.48
CA ILE A 2 2.23 6.05 3.94
C ILE A 2 3.52 6.79 4.25
N SER A 3 4.48 6.09 4.83
CA SER A 3 5.77 6.68 5.21
C SER A 3 6.61 7.00 3.97
N ALA A 4 7.26 8.16 3.97
CA ALA A 4 8.31 8.45 3.02
C ALA A 4 9.53 7.55 3.29
N ASP A 5 9.85 7.25 4.54
CA ASP A 5 11.17 6.72 4.89
C ASP A 5 11.17 5.19 5.11
N GLY A 6 10.04 4.52 4.88
CA GLY A 6 9.94 3.08 5.17
C GLY A 6 8.67 2.41 4.66
N PHE A 7 8.58 1.10 4.94
CA PHE A 7 7.43 0.29 4.53
C PHE A 7 6.23 0.52 5.45
N THR A 8 5.06 0.63 4.83
CA THR A 8 3.76 0.68 5.49
C THR A 8 3.03 -0.63 5.19
N ASP A 9 2.47 -1.26 6.22
CA ASP A 9 1.63 -2.44 6.05
C ASP A 9 0.28 -2.04 5.44
N TYR A 10 -0.13 -2.69 4.36
CA TYR A 10 -1.42 -2.47 3.71
C TYR A 10 -2.60 -2.56 4.69
N THR A 11 -2.56 -3.50 5.63
CA THR A 11 -3.64 -3.71 6.62
C THR A 11 -3.80 -2.56 7.60
N SER A 12 -2.80 -1.67 7.71
CA SER A 12 -2.88 -0.46 8.54
C SER A 12 -3.60 0.72 7.87
N LEU A 13 -4.00 0.58 6.60
CA LEU A 13 -4.60 1.66 5.80
C LEU A 13 -6.14 1.66 5.79
N PHE A 14 -6.77 0.72 6.49
CA PHE A 14 -8.21 0.65 6.66
C PHE A 14 -8.53 0.09 8.05
N THR A 15 -9.73 0.35 8.54
CA THR A 15 -10.23 -0.23 9.79
C THR A 15 -11.18 -1.39 9.55
N ILE A 16 -11.44 -2.18 10.59
CA ILE A 16 -12.34 -3.34 10.52
C ILE A 16 -13.78 -2.89 10.20
N GLU A 17 -14.19 -1.72 10.69
CA GLU A 17 -15.51 -1.13 10.52
C GLU A 17 -15.83 -0.78 9.06
N GLU A 18 -14.82 -0.50 8.24
CA GLU A 18 -14.98 -0.26 6.80
C GLU A 18 -15.35 -1.55 6.03
N GLY A 19 -15.08 -2.71 6.64
CA GLY A 19 -15.38 -4.03 6.12
C GLY A 19 -14.75 -4.29 4.75
N ARG A 20 -15.31 -5.27 4.02
CA ARG A 20 -14.81 -5.66 2.69
C ARG A 20 -14.77 -4.50 1.69
N ARG A 21 -15.67 -3.52 1.83
CA ARG A 21 -15.70 -2.36 0.93
C ARG A 21 -14.47 -1.48 1.14
N GLY A 22 -14.12 -1.17 2.39
CA GLY A 22 -12.91 -0.41 2.71
C GLY A 22 -11.67 -1.07 2.12
N VAL A 23 -11.51 -2.37 2.35
CA VAL A 23 -10.40 -3.15 1.79
C VAL A 23 -10.30 -3.00 0.28
N VAL A 24 -11.39 -3.23 -0.46
CA VAL A 24 -11.34 -3.17 -1.93
C VAL A 24 -11.06 -1.75 -2.43
N VAL A 25 -11.65 -0.72 -1.81
CA VAL A 25 -11.43 0.68 -2.21
C VAL A 25 -9.98 1.10 -1.93
N THR A 26 -9.44 0.75 -0.77
CA THR A 26 -8.04 1.05 -0.43
C THR A 26 -7.07 0.35 -1.38
N LEU A 27 -7.35 -0.91 -1.75
CA LEU A 27 -6.55 -1.61 -2.76
C LEU A 27 -6.59 -0.89 -4.12
N LEU A 28 -7.77 -0.51 -4.59
CA LEU A 28 -7.92 0.21 -5.86
C LEU A 28 -7.22 1.57 -5.85
N ALA A 29 -7.29 2.31 -4.74
CA ALA A 29 -6.58 3.58 -4.57
C ALA A 29 -5.06 3.38 -4.66
N ILE A 30 -4.52 2.35 -4.00
CA ILE A 30 -3.10 2.03 -4.08
C ILE A 30 -2.69 1.61 -5.49
N LEU A 31 -3.50 0.78 -6.16
CA LEU A 31 -3.20 0.36 -7.53
C LEU A 31 -3.19 1.54 -8.51
N GLU A 32 -4.05 2.55 -8.32
CA GLU A 32 -3.98 3.77 -9.12
C GLU A 32 -2.72 4.59 -8.81
N LEU A 33 -2.31 4.69 -7.54
CA LEU A 33 -1.07 5.39 -7.16
C LEU A 33 0.19 4.68 -7.65
N VAL A 34 0.21 3.35 -7.67
CA VAL A 34 1.28 2.54 -8.27
C VAL A 34 1.35 2.79 -9.78
N LYS A 35 0.20 2.85 -10.46
CA LYS A 35 0.11 3.16 -11.89
C LYS A 35 0.63 4.56 -12.22
N GLU A 36 0.45 5.53 -11.31
CA GLU A 36 1.02 6.88 -11.39
C GLU A 36 2.49 6.97 -10.91
N GLN A 37 3.12 5.85 -10.55
CA GLN A 37 4.50 5.78 -10.03
C GLN A 37 4.73 6.62 -8.77
N LEU A 38 3.70 6.78 -7.93
CA LEU A 38 3.78 7.51 -6.67
C LEU A 38 4.10 6.59 -5.48
N ILE A 39 3.87 5.28 -5.62
CA ILE A 39 4.05 4.26 -4.58
C ILE A 39 4.66 3.00 -5.19
N ASP A 40 5.59 2.39 -4.46
CA ASP A 40 6.07 1.04 -4.69
C ASP A 40 5.27 0.04 -3.84
N LEU A 41 4.81 -1.04 -4.48
CA LEU A 41 4.09 -2.14 -3.83
C LEU A 41 4.95 -3.41 -3.90
N VAL A 42 5.18 -4.03 -2.73
CA VAL A 42 5.95 -5.28 -2.61
C VAL A 42 5.04 -6.38 -2.06
N GLN A 43 4.99 -7.50 -2.78
CA GLN A 43 4.34 -8.74 -2.37
C GLN A 43 5.18 -9.90 -2.91
N SER A 44 5.80 -10.69 -2.01
CA SER A 44 6.77 -11.71 -2.39
C SER A 44 6.13 -12.93 -3.07
N GLU A 45 4.93 -13.30 -2.64
CA GLU A 45 4.18 -14.46 -3.13
C GLU A 45 2.68 -14.17 -3.14
N ALA A 46 1.90 -14.97 -3.86
CA ALA A 46 0.44 -14.82 -3.86
C ALA A 46 -0.12 -14.92 -2.44
N PHE A 47 -0.95 -13.94 -2.05
CA PHE A 47 -1.55 -13.82 -0.72
C PHE A 47 -0.57 -13.56 0.43
N ALA A 48 0.73 -13.36 0.15
CA ALA A 48 1.66 -12.83 1.14
C ALA A 48 1.26 -11.40 1.53
N PRO A 49 1.71 -10.91 2.71
CA PRO A 49 1.50 -9.53 3.13
C PRO A 49 1.92 -8.51 2.06
N ILE A 50 1.17 -7.41 2.00
CA ILE A 50 1.44 -6.32 1.07
C ILE A 50 2.13 -5.19 1.84
N HIS A 51 3.30 -4.79 1.36
CA HIS A 51 4.07 -3.67 1.89
C HIS A 51 4.13 -2.54 0.88
N LEU A 52 4.00 -1.30 1.36
CA LEU A 52 3.90 -0.10 0.54
C LEU A 52 5.00 0.90 0.93
N LYS A 53 5.59 1.57 -0.04
CA LYS A 53 6.59 2.63 0.17
C LYS A 53 6.33 3.79 -0.79
N ALA A 54 6.57 5.03 -0.38
CA ALA A 54 6.49 6.17 -1.30
C ALA A 54 7.58 6.07 -2.39
N ALA A 55 7.22 6.39 -3.62
CA ALA A 55 8.18 6.44 -4.73
C ALA A 55 9.09 7.67 -4.58
N GLY A 56 10.36 7.53 -4.96
CA GLY A 56 11.37 8.60 -4.83
C GLY A 56 12.03 8.68 -3.46
N SER A 57 11.60 7.87 -2.50
CA SER A 57 12.33 7.63 -1.26
C SER A 57 13.50 6.69 -1.54
N GLU A 58 14.55 7.21 -2.18
CA GLU A 58 15.78 6.48 -2.42
C GLU A 58 16.34 5.95 -1.09
N ASN A 59 16.57 4.63 -1.03
CA ASN A 59 17.42 4.06 0.00
C ASN A 59 18.84 4.61 -0.22
N SER A 60 19.23 5.61 0.56
CA SER A 60 20.64 5.74 0.94
C SER A 60 21.01 4.65 1.93
#